data_AF-A0A7C4QBB4-F1
#
_entry.id   AF-A0A7C4QBB4-F1
#
_cell.length_a   1.000
_cell.length_b   1.000
_cell.length_c   1.000
_cell.angle_alpha   90.00
_cell.angle_beta   90.00
_cell.angle_gamma   90.00
#
_symmetry.space_group_name_H-M   'P 1'
#
loop_
_entity.id
_entity.type
_entity.pdbx_description
1 polymer ?
#
loop_
_entity_poly.entity_id
_entity_poly.type
_entity_poly.pdbx_seq_one_letter_code
_entity_poly.pdbx_strand_id
1 'polypeptide(L)'
;MPKPYERERRRRAKERRKPYEFSAGTKLAVFIRAGGYCEQCKVRKGDEYHHLISIEQAVEFNYDPDRISSASNCLLVCNTCHPLLDN
;
A
#
# COMPACT_ATOMS: atom_id res chain seq x y z
N MET A 1 -24.53 -13.31 -12.60
CA MET A 1 -23.31 -12.97 -13.38
C MET A 1 -23.23 -11.45 -13.50
N PRO A 2 -22.09 -10.79 -13.20
CA PRO A 2 -21.98 -9.33 -13.32
C PRO A 2 -22.15 -8.89 -14.77
N LYS A 3 -22.84 -7.78 -14.97
CA LYS A 3 -23.16 -7.23 -16.31
C LYS A 3 -21.86 -6.74 -16.99
N PRO A 4 -21.78 -6.72 -18.33
CA PRO A 4 -20.56 -6.34 -19.06
C PRO A 4 -19.96 -4.98 -18.64
N TYR A 5 -20.80 -3.97 -18.38
CA TYR A 5 -20.34 -2.65 -17.91
C TYR A 5 -19.71 -2.68 -16.51
N GLU A 6 -20.13 -3.60 -15.64
CA GLU A 6 -19.56 -3.73 -14.29
C GLU A 6 -18.15 -4.31 -14.34
N ARG A 7 -17.90 -5.22 -15.28
CA ARG A 7 -16.55 -5.77 -15.51
C ARG A 7 -15.59 -4.70 -16.00
N GLU A 8 -16.02 -3.85 -16.93
CA GLU A 8 -15.20 -2.77 -17.46
C GLU A 8 -14.91 -1.69 -16.40
N ARG A 9 -15.92 -1.30 -15.62
CA ARG A 9 -15.75 -0.35 -14.51
C ARG A 9 -14.73 -0.86 -13.48
N ARG A 10 -14.80 -2.15 -13.13
CA ARG A 10 -13.82 -2.79 -12.24
C ARG A 10 -12.41 -2.83 -12.84
N ARG A 11 -12.29 -3.07 -14.16
CA ARG A 11 -10.98 -3.07 -14.85
C ARG A 11 -10.33 -1.69 -14.81
N ARG A 12 -11.07 -0.64 -15.19
CA ARG A 12 -10.56 0.74 -15.16
C ARG A 12 -10.18 1.19 -13.75
N ALA A 13 -10.94 0.79 -12.73
CA ALA A 13 -10.60 1.08 -11.34
C ALA A 13 -9.29 0.39 -10.91
N LYS A 14 -9.06 -0.86 -11.31
CA LYS A 14 -7.78 -1.56 -11.06
C LYS A 14 -6.61 -0.92 -11.81
N GLU A 15 -6.80 -0.58 -13.08
CA GLU A 15 -5.78 0.06 -13.92
C GLU A 15 -5.33 1.40 -13.33
N ARG A 16 -6.27 2.21 -12.78
CA ARG A 16 -5.93 3.47 -12.11
C ARG A 16 -5.14 3.28 -10.82
N ARG A 17 -5.27 2.15 -10.13
CA ARG A 17 -4.60 1.88 -8.84
C ARG A 17 -3.21 1.27 -9.01
N LYS A 18 -3.00 0.52 -10.08
CA LYS A 18 -1.75 -0.21 -10.36
C LYS A 18 -0.47 0.63 -10.23
N PRO A 19 -0.39 1.90 -10.68
CA PRO A 19 0.81 2.72 -10.54
C PRO A 19 1.18 3.05 -9.09
N TYR A 20 0.22 3.01 -8.17
CA TYR A 20 0.39 3.38 -6.77
C TYR A 20 0.77 2.18 -5.89
N GLU A 21 0.76 0.96 -6.44
CA GLU A 21 1.14 -0.25 -5.72
C GLU A 21 2.66 -0.30 -5.49
N PHE A 22 3.08 -0.81 -4.33
CA PHE A 22 4.50 -0.97 -4.05
C PHE A 22 5.13 -2.04 -4.94
N SER A 23 6.23 -1.67 -5.60
CA SER A 23 7.08 -2.62 -6.31
C SER A 23 7.73 -3.62 -5.33
N ALA A 24 8.19 -4.75 -5.85
CA ALA A 24 8.97 -5.71 -5.05
C ALA A 24 10.26 -5.07 -4.47
N GLY A 25 10.89 -4.16 -5.23
CA GLY A 25 12.06 -3.41 -4.77
C GLY A 25 11.74 -2.47 -3.61
N THR A 26 10.61 -1.76 -3.67
CA THR A 26 10.13 -0.91 -2.57
C THR A 26 9.90 -1.73 -1.30
N LYS A 27 9.20 -2.86 -1.43
CA LYS A 27 8.93 -3.77 -0.30
C LYS A 27 10.22 -4.28 0.33
N LEU A 28 11.20 -4.69 -0.48
CA LEU A 28 12.50 -5.13 0.01
C LEU A 28 13.26 -4.02 0.74
N ALA A 29 13.28 -2.80 0.19
CA ALA A 29 13.93 -1.65 0.83
C ALA A 29 13.32 -1.33 2.20
N VAL A 30 11.99 -1.37 2.30
CA VAL A 30 11.24 -1.15 3.54
C VAL A 30 11.52 -2.28 4.54
N PHE A 31 11.55 -3.54 4.08
CA PHE A 31 11.87 -4.67 4.93
C PHE A 31 13.29 -4.57 5.54
N ILE A 32 14.29 -4.20 4.73
CA ILE A 32 15.66 -3.98 5.18
C ILE A 32 15.73 -2.81 6.18
N ARG A 33 15.09 -1.67 5.87
CA ARG A 33 15.01 -0.51 6.77
C ARG A 33 14.42 -0.87 8.13
N ALA A 34 13.35 -1.66 8.13
CA ALA A 34 12.64 -2.07 9.33
C ALA A 34 13.35 -3.18 10.11
N GLY A 35 14.40 -3.79 9.55
CA GLY A 35 15.06 -4.97 10.13
C GLY A 35 14.14 -6.19 10.26
N GLY A 36 13.06 -6.25 9.47
CA GLY A 36 12.02 -7.28 9.55
C GLY A 36 11.03 -7.15 10.71
N TYR A 37 11.08 -6.07 11.50
CA TYR A 37 10.16 -5.81 12.61
C TYR A 37 9.11 -4.77 12.23
N CYS A 38 7.97 -4.81 12.90
CA CYS A 38 6.91 -3.84 12.73
C CYS A 38 7.42 -2.44 13.09
N GLU A 39 7.30 -1.50 12.15
CA GLU A 39 7.76 -0.14 12.33
C GLU A 39 6.91 0.67 13.32
N GLN A 40 5.70 0.20 13.62
CA GLN A 40 4.79 0.84 14.57
C GLN A 40 5.08 0.45 16.02
N CYS A 41 5.08 -0.85 16.34
CA CYS A 41 5.29 -1.31 17.72
C CYS A 41 6.72 -1.71 18.04
N LYS A 42 7.59 -1.92 17.05
CA LYS A 42 8.99 -2.37 17.17
C LYS A 42 9.21 -3.70 17.91
N VAL A 43 8.16 -4.39 18.32
CA VAL A 43 8.23 -5.65 19.09
C VAL A 43 7.95 -6.87 18.21
N ARG A 44 6.91 -6.80 17.38
CA ARG A 44 6.46 -7.94 16.56
C ARG A 44 7.16 -7.95 15.21
N LYS A 45 7.27 -9.13 14.61
CA LYS A 45 7.68 -9.27 13.21
C LYS A 45 6.69 -8.52 12.32
N GLY A 46 7.20 -7.78 11.35
CA GLY A 46 6.38 -7.14 10.34
C GLY A 46 6.12 -8.09 9.17
N ASP A 47 4.86 -8.27 8.81
CA ASP A 47 4.39 -9.19 7.77
C ASP A 47 3.57 -8.52 6.68
N GLU A 48 3.11 -7.29 6.90
CA GLU A 48 2.26 -6.53 5.99
C GLU A 48 2.90 -5.18 5.62
N TYR A 49 2.55 -4.66 4.45
CA TYR A 49 3.01 -3.36 3.97
C TYR A 49 1.84 -2.39 3.93
N HIS A 50 1.94 -1.30 4.66
CA HIS A 50 0.89 -0.31 4.79
C HIS A 50 1.26 1.00 4.06
N HIS A 51 0.28 1.56 3.35
CA HIS A 51 0.39 2.86 2.69
C HIS A 51 0.00 3.98 3.67
N LEU A 52 0.92 4.88 4.01
CA LEU A 52 0.63 6.04 4.86
C LEU A 52 -0.42 6.97 4.20
N ILE A 53 -0.24 7.26 2.91
CA ILE A 53 -1.24 7.87 2.05
C ILE A 53 -1.87 6.75 1.24
N SER A 54 -3.16 6.48 1.47
CA SER A 54 -3.86 5.38 0.83
C SER A 54 -3.92 5.56 -0.70
N ILE A 55 -3.97 4.44 -1.43
CA ILE A 55 -4.11 4.47 -2.89
C ILE A 55 -5.42 5.19 -3.30
N GLU A 56 -6.47 5.09 -2.48
CA GLU A 56 -7.75 5.76 -2.75
C GLU A 56 -7.61 7.27 -2.72
N GLN A 57 -7.02 7.81 -1.64
CA GLN A 57 -6.70 9.24 -1.54
C GLN A 57 -5.75 9.67 -2.66
N ALA A 58 -4.73 8.86 -2.96
CA ALA A 58 -3.78 9.15 -4.02
C ALA A 58 -4.47 9.35 -5.38
N VAL A 59 -5.44 8.49 -5.70
CA VAL A 59 -6.21 8.55 -6.95
C VAL A 59 -7.21 9.70 -6.98
N GLU A 60 -7.83 10.04 -5.84
CA GLU A 60 -8.80 11.14 -5.73
C GLU A 60 -8.12 12.51 -5.90
N PHE A 61 -7.00 12.72 -5.21
CA PHE A 61 -6.25 13.98 -5.22
C PHE A 61 -5.17 14.03 -6.33
N ASN A 62 -5.10 13.00 -7.18
CA ASN A 62 -4.17 12.89 -8.30
C ASN A 62 -2.70 13.11 -7.90
N TYR A 63 -2.28 12.43 -6.83
CA TYR A 63 -0.90 12.45 -6.36
C TYR A 63 0.03 11.78 -7.38
N ASP A 64 1.31 12.17 -7.34
CA ASP A 64 2.36 11.54 -8.12
C ASP A 64 2.55 10.05 -7.73
N PRO A 65 2.38 9.09 -8.65
CA PRO A 65 2.58 7.66 -8.38
C PRO A 65 3.95 7.31 -7.78
N ASP A 66 5.02 8.01 -8.19
CA ASP A 66 6.38 7.72 -7.71
C ASP A 66 6.51 8.05 -6.22
N ARG A 67 5.82 9.10 -5.75
CA ARG A 67 5.76 9.45 -4.33
C ARG A 67 4.98 8.40 -3.52
N ILE A 68 3.85 7.95 -4.04
CA ILE A 68 2.93 7.06 -3.31
C ILE A 68 3.44 5.62 -3.26
N SER A 69 4.11 5.16 -4.32
CA SER A 69 4.74 3.83 -4.42
C SER A 69 6.16 3.78 -3.83
N SER A 70 6.64 4.89 -3.25
CA SER A 70 7.97 4.99 -2.64
C SER A 70 8.05 4.29 -1.27
N ALA A 71 9.28 3.99 -0.85
CA ALA A 71 9.55 3.43 0.47
C ALA A 71 9.19 4.41 1.61
N SER A 72 9.18 5.71 1.35
CA SER A 72 8.81 6.73 2.35
C SER A 72 7.31 6.76 2.66
N ASN A 73 6.47 6.31 1.72
CA ASN A 73 5.03 6.17 1.94
C ASN A 73 4.62 4.75 2.39
N CYS A 74 5.59 3.88 2.65
CA CYS A 74 5.38 2.48 2.97
C CYS A 74 5.90 2.17 4.38
N LEU A 75 5.09 1.51 5.19
CA LEU A 75 5.50 0.95 6.47
C LEU A 75 5.46 -0.57 6.45
N LEU A 76 6.47 -1.23 7.04
CA LEU A 76 6.36 -2.64 7.41
C LEU A 76 5.62 -2.73 8.75
N VAL A 77 4.47 -3.37 8.79
CA VAL A 77 3.63 -3.46 10.00
C VAL A 77 3.27 -4.91 10.31
N CYS A 78 2.96 -5.17 11.58
CA CYS A 78 2.40 -6.46 11.97
C CYS A 78 0.88 -6.45 11.80
N ASN A 79 0.29 -7.62 11.62
CA ASN A 79 -1.16 -7.86 11.55
C ASN A 79 -2.02 -7.20 12.66
N THR A 80 -1.42 -6.83 13.80
CA THR A 80 -2.10 -6.20 14.94
C THR A 80 -2.07 -4.69 14.86
N CYS A 81 -0.98 -4.12 14.34
CA CYS A 81 -0.84 -2.67 14.17
C CYS A 81 -1.47 -2.19 12.87
N HIS A 82 -1.53 -3.04 11.85
CA HIS A 82 -2.05 -2.65 10.55
C HIS A 82 -3.51 -2.14 10.62
N PRO A 83 -4.47 -2.84 11.27
CA PRO A 83 -5.84 -2.36 11.36
C PRO A 83 -6.00 -1.09 12.20
N LEU A 84 -5.04 -0.78 13.08
CA LEU A 84 -5.05 0.44 13.87
C LEU A 84 -4.67 1.67 13.04
N LEU A 85 -3.89 1.46 11.97
CA LEU A 85 -3.48 2.52 11.05
C LEU A 85 -4.49 2.74 9.91
N ASP A 86 -5.37 1.77 9.65
CA ASP A 86 -6.46 1.91 8.68
C ASP A 86 -7.63 2.78 9.18
N ASN A 87 -7.61 3.22 10.45
CA ASN A 87 -8.60 4.15 11.04
C ASN A 87 -8.17 5.62 10.88
#